data_AF-A0A0P1KMX8-F1
#
_entry.id   AF-A0A0P1KMX8-F1
#
_cell.length_a   1.000
_cell.length_b   1.000
_cell.length_c   1.000
_cell.angle_alpha   90.00
_cell.angle_beta   90.00
_cell.angle_gamma   90.00
#
_symmetry.space_group_name_H-M   'P 1'
#
loop_
_entity.id
_entity.type
_entity.pdbx_description
1 polymer ?
#
loop_
_entity_poly.entity_id
_entity_poly.type
_entity_poly.pdbx_seq_one_letter_code
_entity_poly.pdbx_strand_id
1 'polypeptide(L)'
;MLFKQFALTALLGVTSVLALSVKQSHVAFITSKQQPVALRTITNQFQKLDKPLVIEWQNETIELVFSVERDQKPQYASLALGPVERGVEAHYSPIVKDNEKEGMSVYKFRIPIQRLSDSLLHYGAELHELLTASLILANKNGGPDNVFVELFDLSLAFGIDKKLSLPARFQSLPEIKHIFNAAPTTVSPWFAQMFSFIVLGCSLSLLLVWFRAGIFSSARLPQNTVVAIYYLGFVGAIIGLEYVFTQYYLGASIFKTLENAFYVSAPGLIIGCKLLVSLTK
;
A
#
# COMPACT_ATOMS: atom_id res chain seq x y z
N MET A 1 -65.01 76.51 -5.52
CA MET A 1 -64.92 75.63 -6.70
C MET A 1 -63.58 74.90 -6.58
N LEU A 2 -63.48 73.76 -5.93
CA LEU A 2 -64.21 72.50 -6.17
C LEU A 2 -63.80 71.91 -7.51
N PHE A 3 -63.18 70.73 -7.44
CA PHE A 3 -63.16 69.70 -8.49
C PHE A 3 -62.27 70.04 -9.70
N LYS A 4 -61.53 69.13 -10.31
CA LYS A 4 -61.42 67.68 -10.28
C LYS A 4 -60.19 67.40 -11.15
N GLN A 5 -59.17 66.75 -10.61
CA GLN A 5 -59.01 65.29 -10.62
C GLN A 5 -58.26 64.78 -11.85
N PHE A 6 -57.22 64.02 -11.52
CA PHE A 6 -56.78 62.75 -12.13
C PHE A 6 -56.33 62.84 -13.61
N ALA A 7 -55.17 62.32 -13.99
CA ALA A 7 -54.52 61.12 -13.49
C ALA A 7 -53.11 61.01 -14.07
N LEU A 8 -52.32 60.11 -13.45
CA LEU A 8 -51.25 59.32 -14.08
C LEU A 8 -50.03 60.14 -14.53
N THR A 9 -48.78 59.88 -14.17
CA THR A 9 -48.00 58.66 -13.86
C THR A 9 -46.54 59.18 -13.88
N ALA A 10 -45.50 58.69 -13.22
CA ALA A 10 -45.20 57.58 -12.33
C ALA A 10 -43.73 57.89 -11.91
N LEU A 11 -43.38 57.91 -10.62
CA LEU A 11 -42.82 56.73 -9.95
C LEU A 11 -41.48 56.28 -10.55
N LEU A 12 -40.38 56.85 -10.04
CA LEU A 12 -39.08 56.17 -9.85
C LEU A 12 -38.45 56.87 -8.62
N GLY A 13 -38.74 56.45 -7.39
CA GLY A 13 -38.63 55.07 -6.94
C GLY A 13 -37.22 54.90 -6.40
N VAL A 14 -37.05 55.28 -5.12
CA VAL A 14 -36.00 54.74 -4.27
C VAL A 14 -36.08 53.23 -4.38
N THR A 15 -35.13 52.62 -5.07
CA THR A 15 -34.87 51.18 -4.98
C THR A 15 -33.47 51.03 -4.39
N SER A 16 -33.39 51.26 -3.09
CA SER A 16 -32.46 50.47 -2.27
C SER A 16 -32.78 49.01 -2.57
N VAL A 17 -31.95 48.38 -3.38
CA VAL A 17 -31.97 46.93 -3.52
C VAL A 17 -31.75 46.40 -2.11
N LEU A 18 -32.80 45.79 -1.54
CA LEU A 18 -32.78 45.10 -0.25
C LEU A 18 -31.96 43.81 -0.36
N ALA A 19 -30.74 43.90 -0.88
CA ALA A 19 -29.80 42.80 -0.83
C ALA A 19 -29.36 42.61 0.62
N LEU A 20 -29.36 41.36 1.06
CA LEU A 20 -28.82 40.92 2.35
C LEU A 20 -27.38 41.46 2.51
N SER A 21 -27.22 42.50 3.33
CA SER A 21 -25.91 43.13 3.56
C SER A 21 -25.39 42.72 4.93
N VAL A 22 -24.32 41.93 4.93
CA VAL A 22 -23.68 41.44 6.15
C VAL A 22 -22.69 42.48 6.64
N LYS A 23 -22.96 43.08 7.80
CA LYS A 23 -22.12 44.14 8.39
C LYS A 23 -21.19 43.55 9.46
N GLN A 24 -19.97 44.09 9.55
CA GLN A 24 -18.96 43.78 10.60
C GLN A 24 -18.53 42.30 10.64
N SER A 25 -18.30 41.70 9.47
CA SER A 25 -17.75 40.35 9.38
C SER A 25 -16.27 40.34 9.82
N HIS A 26 -15.91 39.45 10.72
CA HIS A 26 -14.53 39.21 11.11
C HIS A 26 -14.26 37.73 11.32
N VAL A 27 -13.04 37.32 10.99
CA VAL A 27 -12.50 35.99 11.29
C VAL A 27 -11.59 36.15 12.49
N ALA A 28 -11.93 35.49 13.60
CA ALA A 28 -11.12 35.47 14.80
C ALA A 28 -10.52 34.08 15.01
N PHE A 29 -9.28 34.05 15.48
CA PHE A 29 -8.58 32.85 15.92
C PHE A 29 -8.63 32.81 17.45
N ILE A 30 -9.26 31.77 18.03
CA ILE A 30 -9.46 31.72 19.49
C ILE A 30 -8.18 31.27 20.21
N THR A 31 -7.50 30.26 19.64
CA THR A 31 -6.38 29.58 20.31
C THR A 31 -5.04 30.20 19.94
N SER A 32 -4.93 30.72 18.71
CA SER A 32 -3.75 31.40 18.21
C SER A 32 -3.79 32.89 18.59
N LYS A 33 -2.63 33.48 18.92
CA LYS A 33 -2.49 34.93 19.17
C LYS A 33 -2.53 35.77 17.87
N GLN A 34 -3.00 35.20 16.76
CA GLN A 34 -3.15 35.91 15.50
C GLN A 34 -4.23 37.00 15.61
N GLN A 35 -3.98 38.14 14.98
CA GLN A 35 -4.94 39.24 14.96
C GLN A 35 -6.19 38.84 14.16
N PRO A 36 -7.40 39.21 14.64
CA PRO A 36 -8.62 38.94 13.91
C PRO A 36 -8.59 39.67 12.57
N VAL A 37 -8.89 38.95 11.49
CA VAL A 37 -8.94 39.50 10.14
C VAL A 37 -10.35 40.02 9.90
N ALA A 38 -10.50 41.34 9.83
CA ALA A 38 -11.76 41.96 9.45
C ALA A 38 -12.04 41.71 7.96
N LEU A 39 -13.20 41.14 7.66
CA LEU A 39 -13.71 40.98 6.31
C LEU A 39 -14.46 42.27 5.94
N ARG A 40 -14.40 42.66 4.67
CA ARG A 40 -15.27 43.73 4.14
C ARG A 40 -16.72 43.26 4.18
N THR A 41 -17.67 44.20 4.13
CA THR A 41 -19.11 43.92 4.06
C THR A 41 -19.39 42.83 3.02
N ILE A 42 -19.98 41.70 3.45
CA ILE A 42 -20.24 40.57 2.55
C ILE A 42 -21.55 40.85 1.83
N THR A 43 -21.50 40.80 0.50
CA THR A 43 -22.61 41.00 -0.44
C THR A 43 -22.38 40.05 -1.62
N ASN A 44 -23.35 39.86 -2.51
CA ASN A 44 -23.26 38.96 -3.69
C ASN A 44 -22.07 39.23 -4.64
N GLN A 45 -21.36 40.35 -4.48
CA GLN A 45 -20.19 40.73 -5.27
C GLN A 45 -18.89 40.71 -4.45
N PHE A 46 -18.90 40.10 -3.26
CA PHE A 46 -17.71 40.06 -2.42
C PHE A 46 -16.60 39.27 -3.12
N GLN A 47 -15.45 39.91 -3.26
CA GLN A 47 -14.25 39.30 -3.80
C GLN A 47 -13.52 38.58 -2.67
N LYS A 48 -13.24 37.30 -2.89
CA LYS A 48 -12.47 36.43 -2.02
C LYS A 48 -11.16 37.08 -1.56
N LEU A 49 -10.71 36.79 -0.33
CA LEU A 49 -9.41 37.26 0.14
C LEU A 49 -8.26 36.74 -0.73
N ASP A 50 -7.38 37.64 -1.18
CA ASP A 50 -6.23 37.31 -2.02
C ASP A 50 -5.15 36.48 -1.29
N LYS A 51 -5.10 36.55 0.05
CA LYS A 51 -4.12 35.82 0.87
C LYS A 51 -4.82 34.67 1.62
N PRO A 52 -4.32 33.43 1.50
CA PRO A 52 -4.84 32.32 2.28
C PRO A 52 -4.49 32.51 3.76
N LEU A 53 -5.42 32.14 4.63
CA LEU A 53 -5.23 32.13 6.07
C LEU A 53 -4.49 30.84 6.44
N VAL A 54 -3.32 30.98 7.06
CA VAL A 54 -2.45 29.85 7.42
C VAL A 54 -2.72 29.42 8.86
N ILE A 55 -3.06 28.16 9.04
CA ILE A 55 -3.27 27.53 10.35
C ILE A 55 -2.04 26.70 10.70
N GLU A 56 -1.35 27.08 11.77
CA GLU A 56 -0.11 26.43 12.21
C GLU A 56 -0.35 25.33 13.25
N TRP A 57 -1.49 25.35 13.95
CA TRP A 57 -1.77 24.42 15.05
C TRP A 57 -3.06 23.63 14.86
N GLN A 58 -2.99 22.32 15.14
CA GLN A 58 -4.16 21.45 15.05
C GLN A 58 -5.26 21.82 16.06
N ASN A 59 -4.90 22.37 17.24
CA ASN A 59 -5.86 22.77 18.29
C ASN A 59 -6.52 24.15 18.07
N GLU A 60 -6.42 24.66 16.86
CA GLU A 60 -6.99 25.95 16.52
C GLU A 60 -8.50 25.85 16.30
N THR A 61 -9.22 26.90 16.69
CA THR A 61 -10.64 27.05 16.37
C THR A 61 -10.82 28.38 15.69
N ILE A 62 -11.39 28.35 14.49
CA ILE A 62 -11.73 29.53 13.71
C ILE A 62 -13.16 29.94 14.07
N GLU A 63 -13.35 31.22 14.38
CA GLU A 63 -14.67 31.82 14.51
C GLU A 63 -14.91 32.82 13.39
N LEU A 64 -15.94 32.57 12.58
CA LEU A 64 -16.48 33.57 11.67
C LEU A 64 -17.70 34.19 12.35
N VAL A 65 -17.63 35.50 12.60
CA VAL A 65 -18.71 36.25 13.23
C VAL A 65 -19.16 37.35 12.27
N PHE A 66 -20.46 37.47 12.07
CA PHE A 66 -21.02 38.57 11.31
C PHE A 66 -22.43 38.94 11.80
N SER A 67 -22.85 40.16 11.49
CA SER A 67 -24.13 40.71 11.93
C SER A 67 -25.03 40.97 10.73
N VAL A 68 -26.31 40.60 10.86
CA VAL A 68 -27.36 40.83 9.86
C VAL A 68 -28.48 41.64 10.49
N GLU A 69 -29.08 42.55 9.72
CA GLU A 69 -30.25 43.33 10.12
C GLU A 69 -31.47 42.40 10.31
N ARG A 70 -32.25 42.59 11.39
CA ARG A 70 -33.39 41.70 11.71
C ARG A 70 -34.44 41.61 10.61
N ASP A 71 -34.65 42.69 9.88
CA ASP A 71 -35.63 42.75 8.79
C ASP A 71 -35.27 41.83 7.62
N GLN A 72 -33.99 41.41 7.54
CA GLN A 72 -33.43 40.54 6.51
C GLN A 72 -32.89 39.22 7.08
N LYS A 73 -33.49 38.69 8.16
CA LYS A 73 -33.03 37.43 8.79
C LYS A 73 -33.07 36.26 7.78
N PRO A 74 -31.92 35.63 7.44
CA PRO A 74 -31.90 34.48 6.55
C PRO A 74 -32.52 33.26 7.25
N GLN A 75 -33.34 32.51 6.52
CA GLN A 75 -33.96 31.28 7.02
C GLN A 75 -32.98 30.11 7.02
N TYR A 76 -32.04 30.11 6.08
CA TYR A 76 -30.96 29.15 5.98
C TYR A 76 -29.62 29.88 5.97
N ALA A 77 -28.72 29.47 6.86
CA ALA A 77 -27.36 29.99 6.93
C ALA A 77 -26.42 28.80 7.18
N SER A 78 -25.49 28.59 6.26
CA SER A 78 -24.50 27.52 6.35
C SER A 78 -23.15 28.00 5.85
N LEU A 79 -22.09 27.57 6.52
CA LEU A 79 -20.72 27.77 6.08
C LEU A 79 -20.20 26.44 5.56
N ALA A 80 -19.97 26.34 4.26
CA ALA A 80 -19.34 25.19 3.62
C ALA A 80 -17.81 25.37 3.66
N LEU A 81 -17.09 24.32 4.01
CA LEU A 81 -15.63 24.30 4.02
C LEU A 81 -15.12 23.07 3.28
N GLY A 82 -14.28 23.27 2.28
CA GLY A 82 -13.60 22.17 1.61
C GLY A 82 -13.02 22.53 0.23
N PRO A 83 -12.31 21.59 -0.40
CA PRO A 83 -11.86 21.75 -1.78
C PRO A 83 -13.03 21.60 -2.75
N VAL A 84 -13.47 22.72 -3.32
CA VAL A 84 -14.59 22.79 -4.28
C VAL A 84 -14.34 21.92 -5.50
N GLU A 85 -13.10 21.86 -6.00
CA GLU A 85 -12.73 21.06 -7.17
C GLU A 85 -12.91 19.54 -6.97
N ARG A 86 -12.78 19.07 -5.73
CA ARG A 86 -12.92 17.65 -5.37
C ARG A 86 -14.35 17.27 -4.95
N GLY A 87 -15.22 18.27 -4.75
CA GLY A 87 -16.58 18.08 -4.25
C GLY A 87 -16.65 17.49 -2.83
N VAL A 88 -15.63 17.74 -1.99
CA VAL A 88 -15.60 17.28 -0.60
C VAL A 88 -15.78 18.49 0.29
N GLU A 89 -16.98 18.68 0.83
CA GLU A 89 -17.32 19.85 1.65
C GLU A 89 -17.95 19.42 2.98
N ALA A 90 -17.67 20.18 4.05
CA ALA A 90 -18.35 20.06 5.32
C ALA A 90 -19.15 21.33 5.59
N HIS A 91 -20.39 21.15 6.05
CA HIS A 91 -21.29 22.24 6.37
C HIS A 91 -21.34 22.49 7.88
N TYR A 92 -21.14 23.75 8.27
CA TYR A 92 -21.25 24.21 9.66
C TYR A 92 -22.50 25.07 9.82
N SER A 93 -23.22 24.84 10.91
CA SER A 93 -24.40 25.64 11.29
C SER A 93 -24.01 26.77 12.25
N PRO A 94 -24.63 27.96 12.13
CA PRO A 94 -24.34 29.09 13.00
C PRO A 94 -24.98 28.94 14.37
N ILE A 95 -24.34 29.52 15.37
CA ILE A 95 -24.93 29.86 16.65
C ILE A 95 -25.46 31.29 16.52
N VAL A 96 -26.78 31.46 16.58
CA VAL A 96 -27.43 32.77 16.44
C VAL A 96 -27.66 33.38 17.83
N LYS A 97 -27.25 34.64 18.00
CA LYS A 97 -27.55 35.44 19.18
C LYS A 97 -28.28 36.71 18.75
N ASP A 98 -29.52 36.85 19.20
CA ASP A 98 -30.34 38.02 18.91
C ASP A 98 -30.11 39.07 20.01
N ASN A 99 -29.54 40.23 19.67
CA ASN A 99 -29.38 41.34 20.60
C ASN A 99 -30.59 42.28 20.51
N GLU A 100 -31.32 42.45 21.62
CA GLU A 100 -32.55 43.27 21.67
C GLU A 100 -32.29 44.78 21.55
N LYS A 101 -31.10 45.25 21.93
CA LYS A 101 -30.78 46.68 22.03
C LYS A 101 -30.32 47.32 20.72
N GLU A 102 -29.90 46.54 19.73
CA GLU A 102 -29.24 47.06 18.51
C GLU A 102 -29.98 46.69 17.21
N GLY A 103 -31.09 45.94 17.27
CA GLY A 103 -31.84 45.54 16.06
C GLY A 103 -31.08 44.58 15.12
N MET A 104 -29.95 44.03 15.55
CA MET A 104 -29.08 43.14 14.78
C MET A 104 -29.09 41.70 15.34
N SER A 105 -29.05 40.73 14.43
CA SER A 105 -28.83 39.30 14.75
C SER A 105 -27.37 38.94 14.46
N VAL A 106 -26.67 38.44 15.47
CA VAL A 106 -25.25 38.04 15.35
C VAL A 106 -25.17 36.55 15.06
N TYR A 107 -24.50 36.20 13.97
CA TYR A 107 -24.23 34.82 13.55
C TYR A 107 -22.79 34.47 13.88
N LYS A 108 -22.60 33.33 14.56
CA LYS A 108 -21.29 32.83 14.96
C LYS A 108 -21.08 31.41 14.49
N PHE A 109 -20.17 31.22 13.54
CA PHE A 109 -19.72 29.90 13.11
C PHE A 109 -18.44 29.53 13.85
N ARG A 110 -18.38 28.30 14.37
CA ARG A 110 -17.20 27.76 15.04
C ARG A 110 -16.69 26.55 14.27
N ILE A 111 -15.47 26.64 13.77
CA ILE A 111 -14.80 25.55 13.06
C ILE A 111 -13.59 25.10 13.90
N PRO A 112 -13.75 24.06 14.72
CA PRO A 112 -12.62 23.44 15.42
C PRO A 112 -11.81 22.58 14.46
N ILE A 113 -10.54 22.92 14.24
CA ILE A 113 -9.65 22.26 13.27
C ILE A 113 -9.37 20.79 13.66
N GLN A 114 -9.31 20.50 14.96
CA GLN A 114 -9.16 19.12 15.46
C GLN A 114 -10.32 18.19 15.08
N ARG A 115 -11.52 18.74 14.87
CA ARG A 115 -12.73 17.96 14.60
C ARG A 115 -13.15 18.03 13.13
N LEU A 116 -12.27 18.51 12.25
CA LEU A 116 -12.46 18.36 10.81
C LEU A 116 -12.52 16.87 10.47
N SER A 117 -13.25 16.53 9.40
CA SER A 117 -13.32 15.14 8.95
C SER A 117 -11.95 14.66 8.46
N ASP A 118 -11.69 13.36 8.62
CA ASP A 118 -10.43 12.74 8.17
C ASP A 118 -10.14 13.03 6.68
N SER A 119 -11.21 13.11 5.86
CA SER A 119 -11.11 13.49 4.45
C SER A 119 -10.60 14.92 4.25
N LEU A 120 -11.14 15.92 4.97
CA LEU A 120 -10.73 17.32 4.85
C LEU A 120 -9.32 17.54 5.39
N LEU A 121 -8.95 16.85 6.48
CA LEU A 121 -7.59 16.87 7.00
C LEU A 121 -6.59 16.25 6.02
N HIS A 122 -6.96 15.18 5.31
CA HIS A 122 -6.10 14.55 4.31
C HIS A 122 -5.81 15.51 3.14
N TYR A 123 -6.84 16.16 2.59
CA TYR A 123 -6.64 17.14 1.51
C TYR A 123 -5.87 18.38 1.99
N GLY A 124 -6.22 18.93 3.14
CA GLY A 124 -5.64 20.19 3.63
C GLY A 124 -4.23 20.07 4.22
N ALA A 125 -3.96 19.02 5.01
CA ALA A 125 -2.71 18.91 5.78
C ALA A 125 -1.69 17.92 5.17
N GLU A 126 -2.14 16.85 4.49
CA GLU A 126 -1.24 15.85 3.88
C GLU A 126 -0.94 16.17 2.41
N LEU A 127 -1.96 16.55 1.63
CA LEU A 127 -1.82 16.96 0.23
C LEU A 127 -1.56 18.46 0.06
N HIS A 128 -1.63 19.25 1.14
CA HIS A 128 -1.46 20.71 1.15
C HIS A 128 -2.38 21.45 0.14
N GLU A 129 -3.57 20.92 -0.12
CA GLU A 129 -4.60 21.59 -0.92
C GLU A 129 -5.28 22.72 -0.10
N LEU A 130 -5.67 23.81 -0.77
CA LEU A 130 -6.35 24.94 -0.13
C LEU A 130 -7.82 24.57 0.15
N LEU A 131 -8.29 24.82 1.37
CA LEU A 131 -9.68 24.61 1.77
C LEU A 131 -10.45 25.93 1.65
N THR A 132 -11.35 26.03 0.67
CA THR A 132 -12.18 27.23 0.45
C THR A 132 -13.34 27.26 1.44
N ALA A 133 -13.55 28.39 2.11
CA ALA A 133 -14.71 28.64 2.96
C ALA A 133 -15.78 29.44 2.21
N SER A 134 -16.95 28.85 1.98
CA SER A 134 -18.05 29.42 1.23
C SER A 134 -19.27 29.65 2.12
N LEU A 135 -19.79 30.87 2.12
CA LEU A 135 -20.97 31.25 2.89
C LEU A 135 -22.23 31.13 2.04
N ILE A 136 -23.24 30.44 2.58
CA ILE A 136 -24.55 30.25 1.96
C ILE A 136 -25.60 30.87 2.88
N LEU A 137 -26.25 31.94 2.44
CA LEU A 137 -27.41 32.55 3.08
C LEU A 137 -28.60 32.48 2.13
N ALA A 138 -29.70 31.88 2.57
CA ALA A 138 -30.90 31.77 1.74
C ALA A 138 -32.19 32.10 2.52
N ASN A 139 -33.16 32.65 1.80
CA ASN A 139 -34.50 32.96 2.29
C ASN A 139 -35.57 32.22 1.47
N LYS A 140 -36.67 31.81 2.09
CA LYS A 140 -37.73 30.97 1.49
C LYS A 140 -38.44 31.62 0.30
N ASN A 141 -38.41 32.95 0.23
CA ASN A 141 -39.03 33.70 -0.87
C ASN A 141 -38.15 33.74 -2.13
N GLY A 142 -36.98 33.10 -2.15
CA GLY A 142 -36.23 32.78 -3.39
C GLY A 142 -35.86 33.98 -4.27
N GLY A 143 -35.59 35.14 -3.67
CA GLY A 143 -35.28 36.40 -4.38
C GLY A 143 -33.78 36.62 -4.62
N PRO A 144 -33.40 37.80 -5.17
CA PRO A 144 -32.00 38.24 -5.34
C PRO A 144 -31.21 38.37 -4.03
N ASP A 145 -31.88 38.16 -2.89
CA ASP A 145 -31.33 38.30 -1.54
C ASP A 145 -30.60 37.04 -1.06
N ASN A 146 -30.60 35.95 -1.85
CA ASN A 146 -29.75 34.80 -1.55
C ASN A 146 -28.28 35.16 -1.81
N VAL A 147 -27.40 34.78 -0.87
CA VAL A 147 -25.97 35.08 -0.91
C VAL A 147 -25.19 33.77 -0.96
N PHE A 148 -24.43 33.57 -2.03
CA PHE A 148 -23.44 32.50 -2.17
C PHE A 148 -22.10 33.13 -2.53
N VAL A 149 -21.13 33.08 -1.61
CA VAL A 149 -19.85 33.77 -1.75
C VAL A 149 -18.73 32.95 -1.12
N GLU A 150 -17.60 32.85 -1.83
CA GLU A 150 -16.33 32.37 -1.27
C GLU A 150 -15.66 33.47 -0.44
N LEU A 151 -15.43 33.21 0.85
CA LEU A 151 -14.89 34.19 1.77
C LEU A 151 -13.36 34.22 1.75
N PHE A 152 -12.73 33.08 2.01
CA PHE A 152 -11.28 32.94 2.15
C PHE A 152 -10.84 31.49 1.94
N ASP A 153 -9.55 31.31 1.68
CA ASP A 153 -8.88 30.01 1.66
C ASP A 153 -8.17 29.74 2.96
N LEU A 154 -8.23 28.50 3.43
CA LEU A 154 -7.45 27.99 4.55
C LEU A 154 -6.33 27.09 4.04
N SER A 155 -5.12 27.35 4.52
CA SER A 155 -3.96 26.49 4.33
C SER A 155 -3.58 25.87 5.67
N LEU A 156 -3.56 24.54 5.75
CA LEU A 156 -3.16 23.80 6.96
C LEU A 156 -1.66 23.51 6.88
N ALA A 157 -0.88 24.15 7.73
CA ALA A 157 0.58 24.04 7.77
C ALA A 157 1.05 23.26 9.00
N PHE A 158 0.38 22.16 9.33
CA PHE A 158 0.76 21.26 10.43
C PHE A 158 0.79 19.80 9.99
N GLY A 159 1.69 19.02 10.59
CA GLY A 159 1.77 17.58 10.36
C GLY A 159 0.74 16.81 11.21
N ILE A 160 0.22 15.71 10.67
CA ILE A 160 -0.70 14.82 11.37
C ILE A 160 0.00 13.47 11.55
N ASP A 161 0.23 13.05 12.79
CA ASP A 161 0.94 11.79 13.10
C ASP A 161 0.10 10.54 12.78
N LYS A 162 -1.23 10.70 12.69
CA LYS A 162 -2.15 9.63 12.32
C LYS A 162 -2.18 9.48 10.80
N LYS A 163 -1.93 8.26 10.31
CA LYS A 163 -2.13 7.91 8.90
C LYS A 163 -3.61 8.10 8.54
N LEU A 164 -3.93 9.19 7.85
CA LEU A 164 -5.28 9.50 7.40
C LEU A 164 -5.59 8.59 6.20
N SER A 165 -6.37 7.55 6.45
CA SER A 165 -6.86 6.71 5.37
C SER A 165 -8.14 7.31 4.80
N LEU A 166 -8.11 7.70 3.53
CA LEU A 166 -9.33 7.90 2.76
C LEU A 166 -10.20 6.63 2.85
N PRO A 167 -11.54 6.76 2.84
CA PRO A 167 -12.42 5.60 2.82
C PRO A 167 -12.06 4.72 1.62
N ALA A 168 -11.98 3.40 1.83
CA ALA A 168 -11.65 2.45 0.78
C ALA A 168 -12.63 2.62 -0.39
N ARG A 169 -12.11 3.10 -1.53
CA ARG A 169 -12.87 3.23 -2.77
C ARG A 169 -12.62 2.00 -3.65
N PHE A 170 -13.55 1.73 -4.56
CA PHE A 170 -13.37 0.72 -5.61
C PHE A 170 -12.29 1.17 -6.61
N GLN A 171 -11.04 1.01 -6.23
CA GLN A 171 -9.86 1.27 -7.05
C GLN A 171 -9.11 -0.03 -7.30
N SER A 172 -8.34 -0.06 -8.40
CA SER A 172 -7.43 -1.18 -8.67
C SER A 172 -6.37 -1.22 -7.57
N LEU A 173 -6.27 -2.38 -6.90
CA LEU A 173 -5.24 -2.62 -5.89
C LEU A 173 -3.88 -2.87 -6.58
N PRO A 174 -2.76 -2.56 -5.90
CA PRO A 174 -1.45 -2.87 -6.44
C PRO A 174 -1.29 -4.37 -6.67
N GLU A 175 -0.62 -4.73 -7.77
CA GLU A 175 -0.32 -6.12 -8.11
C GLU A 175 0.61 -6.76 -7.07
N ILE A 176 0.25 -7.95 -6.59
CA ILE A 176 1.09 -8.72 -5.68
C ILE A 176 2.02 -9.60 -6.52
N LYS A 177 3.33 -9.36 -6.43
CA LYS A 177 4.36 -10.18 -7.09
C LYS A 177 5.02 -11.11 -6.07
N HIS A 178 4.90 -12.42 -6.30
CA HIS A 178 5.58 -13.41 -5.47
C HIS A 178 7.10 -13.39 -5.73
N ILE A 179 7.89 -13.17 -4.69
CA ILE A 179 9.36 -13.16 -4.76
C ILE A 179 9.84 -14.58 -4.42
N PHE A 180 10.41 -15.26 -5.40
CA PHE A 180 11.00 -16.58 -5.18
C PHE A 180 12.34 -16.49 -4.44
N ASN A 181 12.64 -17.53 -3.67
CA ASN A 181 13.95 -17.67 -3.04
C ASN A 181 15.05 -17.81 -4.11
N ALA A 182 16.20 -17.19 -3.86
CA ALA A 182 17.37 -17.35 -4.72
C ALA A 182 17.87 -18.80 -4.68
N ALA A 183 18.33 -19.30 -5.84
CA ALA A 183 18.97 -20.60 -5.91
C ALA A 183 20.29 -20.60 -5.11
N PRO A 184 20.67 -21.73 -4.47
CA PRO A 184 21.94 -21.83 -3.77
C PRO A 184 23.10 -21.68 -4.75
N THR A 185 24.20 -21.09 -4.27
CA THR A 185 25.42 -20.94 -5.06
C THR A 185 26.16 -22.28 -5.16
N THR A 186 26.58 -22.64 -6.37
CA THR A 186 27.38 -23.84 -6.65
C THR A 186 28.86 -23.48 -6.86
N VAL A 187 29.75 -24.46 -6.69
CA VAL A 187 31.18 -24.27 -6.91
C VAL A 187 31.52 -24.14 -8.40
N SER A 188 32.65 -23.51 -8.73
CA SER A 188 33.09 -23.42 -10.13
C SER A 188 33.36 -24.82 -10.71
N PRO A 189 33.01 -25.08 -11.98
CA PRO A 189 33.26 -26.37 -12.64
C PRO A 189 34.73 -26.78 -12.65
N TRP A 190 35.65 -25.82 -12.77
CA TRP A 190 37.09 -26.08 -12.79
C TRP A 190 37.59 -26.74 -11.50
N PHE A 191 37.22 -26.18 -10.34
CA PHE A 191 37.57 -26.78 -9.05
C PHE A 191 36.98 -28.19 -8.90
N ALA A 192 35.72 -28.39 -9.27
CA ALA A 192 35.11 -29.72 -9.22
C ALA A 192 35.84 -30.74 -10.11
N GLN A 193 36.22 -30.36 -11.32
CA GLN A 193 36.98 -31.21 -12.24
C GLN A 193 38.37 -31.54 -11.72
N MET A 194 39.09 -30.56 -11.19
CA MET A 194 40.42 -30.77 -10.60
C MET A 194 40.38 -31.81 -9.48
N PHE A 195 39.43 -31.70 -8.55
CA PHE A 195 39.29 -32.70 -7.47
C PHE A 195 38.88 -34.08 -8.00
N SER A 196 38.04 -34.15 -9.03
CA SER A 196 37.71 -35.43 -9.68
C SER A 196 38.96 -36.11 -10.26
N PHE A 197 39.84 -35.36 -10.93
CA PHE A 197 41.11 -35.89 -11.44
C PHE A 197 42.07 -36.31 -10.33
N ILE A 198 42.10 -35.60 -9.21
CA ILE A 198 42.90 -36.00 -8.04
C ILE A 198 42.42 -37.36 -7.51
N VAL A 199 41.11 -37.54 -7.35
CA VAL A 199 40.53 -38.83 -6.89
C VAL A 199 40.85 -39.95 -7.87
N LEU A 200 40.70 -39.71 -9.18
CA LEU A 200 41.05 -40.67 -10.22
C LEU A 200 42.54 -41.03 -10.19
N GLY A 201 43.42 -40.03 -10.01
CA GLY A 201 44.86 -40.22 -9.87
C GLY A 201 45.23 -41.06 -8.66
N CYS A 202 44.59 -40.82 -7.51
CA CYS A 202 44.76 -41.65 -6.31
C CYS A 202 44.34 -43.10 -6.56
N SER A 203 43.19 -43.33 -7.21
CA SER A 203 42.73 -44.69 -7.56
C SER A 203 43.68 -45.41 -8.50
N LEU A 204 44.20 -44.72 -9.53
CA LEU A 204 45.21 -45.30 -10.44
C LEU A 204 46.53 -45.59 -9.71
N SER A 205 46.97 -44.71 -8.82
CA SER A 205 48.16 -44.90 -7.99
C SER A 205 48.03 -46.16 -7.13
N LEU A 206 46.86 -46.39 -6.52
CA LEU A 206 46.59 -47.60 -5.75
C LEU A 206 46.75 -48.88 -6.61
N LEU A 207 46.20 -48.88 -7.83
CA LEU A 207 46.35 -50.01 -8.75
C LEU A 207 47.82 -50.24 -9.15
N LEU A 208 48.59 -49.17 -9.38
CA LEU A 208 50.02 -49.27 -9.66
C LEU A 208 50.80 -49.85 -8.49
N VAL A 209 50.47 -49.47 -7.26
CA VAL A 209 51.08 -50.03 -6.04
C VAL A 209 50.79 -51.52 -5.94
N TRP A 210 49.55 -51.96 -6.17
CA TRP A 210 49.19 -53.39 -6.17
C TRP A 210 49.91 -54.18 -7.26
N PHE A 211 50.09 -53.57 -8.43
CA PHE A 211 50.86 -54.16 -9.52
C PHE A 211 52.34 -54.33 -9.15
N ARG A 212 52.96 -53.29 -8.59
CA ARG A 212 54.37 -53.32 -8.13
C ARG A 212 54.59 -54.28 -6.96
N ALA A 213 53.60 -54.41 -6.07
CA ALA A 213 53.63 -55.36 -4.97
C ALA A 213 53.47 -56.82 -5.44
N GLY A 214 53.26 -57.07 -6.74
CA GLY A 214 53.16 -58.43 -7.29
C GLY A 214 51.87 -59.15 -6.91
N ILE A 215 50.83 -58.43 -6.48
CA ILE A 215 49.55 -59.02 -6.05
C ILE A 215 48.89 -59.76 -7.21
N PHE A 216 48.88 -59.16 -8.41
CA PHE A 216 48.32 -59.78 -9.60
C PHE A 216 49.15 -60.97 -10.11
N SER A 217 50.47 -60.95 -9.92
CA SER A 217 51.35 -62.08 -10.26
C SER A 217 51.24 -63.24 -9.26
N SER A 218 50.83 -62.94 -8.03
CA SER A 218 50.60 -63.93 -6.97
C SER A 218 49.20 -64.56 -7.05
N ALA A 219 48.26 -63.91 -7.75
CA ALA A 219 46.93 -64.45 -8.02
C ALA A 219 47.01 -65.60 -9.03
N ARG A 220 46.98 -66.85 -8.53
CA ARG A 220 46.92 -68.05 -9.35
C ARG A 220 45.47 -68.42 -9.63
N LEU A 221 45.13 -68.59 -10.90
CA LEU A 221 43.85 -69.18 -11.26
C LEU A 221 43.82 -70.66 -10.81
N PRO A 222 42.65 -71.16 -10.35
CA PRO A 222 42.51 -72.56 -10.00
C PRO A 222 42.83 -73.45 -11.20
N GLN A 223 43.74 -74.41 -11.05
CA GLN A 223 44.09 -75.35 -12.12
C GLN A 223 42.97 -76.36 -12.41
N ASN A 224 42.09 -76.61 -11.44
CA ASN A 224 40.93 -77.47 -11.62
C ASN A 224 39.83 -76.71 -12.38
N THR A 225 39.44 -77.24 -13.55
CA THR A 225 38.40 -76.69 -14.43
C THR A 225 37.09 -76.39 -13.69
N VAL A 226 36.68 -77.24 -12.74
CA VAL A 226 35.43 -77.05 -11.98
C VAL A 226 35.55 -75.87 -11.03
N VAL A 227 36.69 -75.72 -10.35
CA VAL A 227 36.95 -74.61 -9.43
C VAL A 227 37.13 -73.30 -10.20
N ALA A 228 37.73 -73.35 -11.39
CA ALA A 228 37.84 -72.19 -12.28
C ALA A 228 36.47 -71.68 -12.74
N ILE A 229 35.51 -72.57 -13.03
CA ILE A 229 34.14 -72.19 -13.36
C ILE A 229 33.45 -71.49 -12.18
N TYR A 230 33.61 -72.01 -10.95
CA TYR A 230 33.05 -71.34 -9.77
C TYR A 230 33.73 -70.00 -9.49
N TYR A 231 35.04 -69.89 -9.73
CA TYR A 231 35.78 -68.63 -9.61
C TYR A 231 35.28 -67.57 -10.60
N LEU A 232 35.18 -67.92 -11.89
CA LEU A 232 34.67 -67.01 -12.92
C LEU A 232 33.21 -66.64 -12.67
N GLY A 233 32.37 -67.58 -12.26
CA GLY A 233 30.97 -67.31 -11.92
C GLY A 233 30.83 -66.38 -10.71
N PHE A 234 31.68 -66.54 -9.68
CA PHE A 234 31.69 -65.66 -8.51
C PHE A 234 32.18 -64.25 -8.84
N VAL A 235 33.30 -64.12 -9.56
CA VAL A 235 33.80 -62.81 -10.03
C VAL A 235 32.77 -62.14 -10.96
N GLY A 236 32.15 -62.91 -11.85
CA GLY A 236 31.07 -62.44 -12.72
C GLY A 236 29.86 -61.94 -11.94
N ALA A 237 29.49 -62.60 -10.85
CA ALA A 237 28.41 -62.14 -9.98
C ALA A 237 28.76 -60.83 -9.25
N ILE A 238 30.02 -60.65 -8.79
CA ILE A 238 30.48 -59.39 -8.19
C ILE A 238 30.40 -58.25 -9.22
N ILE A 239 30.98 -58.44 -10.41
CA ILE A 239 30.95 -57.43 -11.48
C ILE A 239 29.50 -57.13 -11.91
N GLY A 240 28.67 -58.17 -12.02
CA GLY A 240 27.25 -58.03 -12.35
C GLY A 240 26.48 -57.22 -11.32
N LEU A 241 26.80 -57.35 -10.04
CA LEU A 241 26.17 -56.57 -8.97
C LEU A 241 26.59 -55.10 -9.02
N GLU A 242 27.88 -54.81 -9.25
CA GLU A 242 28.37 -53.44 -9.47
C GLU A 242 27.72 -52.78 -10.69
N TYR A 243 27.49 -53.55 -11.75
CA TYR A 243 26.74 -53.08 -12.92
C TYR A 243 25.29 -52.73 -12.57
N VAL A 244 24.61 -53.57 -11.78
CA VAL A 244 23.24 -53.28 -11.32
C VAL A 244 23.20 -51.99 -10.48
N PHE A 245 24.18 -51.76 -9.61
CA PHE A 245 24.27 -50.51 -8.84
C PHE A 245 24.63 -49.30 -9.70
N THR A 246 25.45 -49.48 -10.74
CA THR A 246 25.74 -48.42 -11.71
C THR A 246 24.47 -48.02 -12.46
N GLN A 247 23.65 -48.99 -12.88
CA GLN A 247 22.34 -48.72 -13.51
C GLN A 247 21.38 -48.01 -12.57
N TYR A 248 21.39 -48.38 -11.28
CA TYR A 248 20.62 -47.66 -10.25
C TYR A 248 21.06 -46.21 -10.12
N TYR A 249 22.36 -45.95 -10.06
CA TYR A 249 22.91 -44.58 -10.01
C TYR A 249 22.54 -43.76 -11.25
N LEU A 250 22.48 -44.38 -12.43
CA LEU A 250 22.08 -43.75 -13.69
C LEU A 250 20.56 -43.54 -13.83
N GLY A 251 19.75 -44.00 -12.88
CA GLY A 251 18.32 -43.69 -12.81
C GLY A 251 17.38 -44.89 -12.91
N ALA A 252 17.86 -46.13 -12.82
CA ALA A 252 16.96 -47.29 -12.76
C ALA A 252 16.07 -47.24 -11.50
N SER A 253 14.83 -47.73 -11.62
CA SER A 253 13.92 -47.78 -10.47
C SER A 253 14.42 -48.74 -9.39
N ILE A 254 14.07 -48.48 -8.14
CA ILE A 254 14.47 -49.33 -7.01
C ILE A 254 13.95 -50.77 -7.16
N PHE A 255 12.73 -50.96 -7.65
CA PHE A 255 12.17 -52.30 -7.86
C PHE A 255 12.90 -53.06 -8.97
N LYS A 256 13.29 -52.37 -10.06
CA LYS A 256 14.07 -53.01 -11.13
C LYS A 256 15.48 -53.35 -10.67
N THR A 257 16.06 -52.50 -9.83
CA THR A 257 17.37 -52.75 -9.20
C THR A 257 17.29 -53.96 -8.28
N LEU A 258 16.25 -54.06 -7.45
CA LEU A 258 16.06 -55.20 -6.55
C LEU A 258 15.83 -56.50 -7.32
N GLU A 259 15.02 -56.48 -8.38
CA GLU A 259 14.78 -57.62 -9.26
C GLU A 259 16.08 -58.09 -9.93
N ASN A 260 16.83 -57.18 -10.55
CA ASN A 260 18.08 -57.51 -11.22
C ASN A 260 19.15 -57.97 -10.22
N ALA A 261 19.25 -57.33 -9.05
CA ALA A 261 20.15 -57.73 -7.98
C ALA A 261 19.78 -59.12 -7.47
N PHE A 262 18.51 -59.46 -7.33
CA PHE A 262 18.06 -60.80 -6.96
C PHE A 262 18.51 -61.85 -7.99
N TYR A 263 18.32 -61.58 -9.29
CA TYR A 263 18.74 -62.51 -10.35
C TYR A 263 20.26 -62.71 -10.43
N VAL A 264 21.07 -61.72 -10.08
CA VAL A 264 22.53 -61.84 -10.05
C VAL A 264 23.02 -62.48 -8.75
N SER A 265 22.47 -62.05 -7.61
CA SER A 265 22.93 -62.48 -6.28
C SER A 265 22.50 -63.90 -5.92
N ALA A 266 21.31 -64.37 -6.31
CA ALA A 266 20.84 -65.71 -5.99
C ALA A 266 21.77 -66.82 -6.53
N PRO A 267 22.10 -66.88 -7.85
CA PRO A 267 23.09 -67.83 -8.35
C PRO A 267 24.51 -67.49 -7.88
N GLY A 268 24.85 -66.20 -7.76
CA GLY A 268 26.15 -65.74 -7.28
C GLY A 268 26.49 -66.24 -5.87
N LEU A 269 25.51 -66.28 -4.96
CA LEU A 269 25.65 -66.79 -3.60
C LEU A 269 25.94 -68.30 -3.60
N ILE A 270 25.17 -69.08 -4.36
CA ILE A 270 25.36 -70.54 -4.44
C ILE A 270 26.76 -70.86 -5.02
N ILE A 271 27.16 -70.17 -6.08
CA ILE A 271 28.46 -70.34 -6.72
C ILE A 271 29.58 -69.90 -5.77
N GLY A 272 29.42 -68.77 -5.09
CA GLY A 272 30.39 -68.26 -4.11
C GLY A 272 30.58 -69.20 -2.92
N CYS A 273 29.50 -69.76 -2.37
CA CYS A 273 29.59 -70.76 -1.31
C CYS A 273 30.36 -72.01 -1.76
N LYS A 274 30.08 -72.51 -2.98
CA LYS A 274 30.80 -73.66 -3.56
C LYS A 274 32.28 -73.35 -3.79
N LEU A 275 32.60 -72.14 -4.28
CA LEU A 275 33.97 -71.68 -4.47
C LEU A 275 34.73 -71.66 -3.14
N LEU A 276 34.17 -71.01 -2.11
CA LEU A 276 34.82 -70.90 -0.80
C LEU A 276 35.08 -72.28 -0.18
N VAL A 277 34.12 -73.19 -0.25
CA VAL A 277 34.30 -74.58 0.21
C VAL A 277 35.35 -75.34 -0.61
N SER A 278 35.49 -75.04 -1.89
CA SER A 278 36.52 -75.66 -2.74
C SER A 278 37.93 -75.10 -2.52
N LEU A 279 38.05 -73.89 -1.93
CA LEU A 279 39.32 -73.25 -1.62
C LEU A 279 39.86 -73.62 -0.23
N THR A 280 39.03 -74.18 0.64
CA THR A 280 39.41 -74.64 1.99
C THR A 280 39.86 -76.10 2.04
N LYS A 281 39.72 -76.85 0.95
CA LYS A 281 40.23 -78.22 0.79
C LYS A 281 41.57 -78.22 0.07
#